data_AF-K9Y0P4-F1
#
_entry.id   AF-K9Y0P4-F1
#
_cell.length_a   1.000
_cell.length_b   1.000
_cell.length_c   1.000
_cell.angle_alpha   90.00
_cell.angle_beta   90.00
_cell.angle_gamma   90.00
#
_symmetry.space_group_name_H-M   'P 1'
#
loop_
_entity.id
_entity.type
_entity.pdbx_description
1 polymer ?
#
loop_
_entity_poly.entity_id
_entity_poly.type
_entity_poly.pdbx_seq_one_letter_code
_entity_poly.pdbx_strand_id
1 'polypeptide(L)'
;MSDKITSVADLGKYKDIVHQSALASAGLAVPGTFVPGVDLLGVSGVWISMIYRIAETSGNGYIEKGAIQRFCVNLAQGAGSYYFGSKALQWLLIATGVGAIGAVTLNSALNYLYTARLGVYIAEQFDRPDFHMENVFSGIGSIIPIMFAIPSIDELKFVFGITKDV
;
A
#
# COMPACT_ATOMS: atom_id res chain seq x y z
N MET A 1 -10.68 1.02 16.52
CA MET A 1 -10.31 1.90 15.40
C MET A 1 -9.78 1.03 14.23
N SER A 2 -10.53 -0.02 13.83
CA SER A 2 -9.98 -1.13 13.02
C SER A 2 -10.69 -1.40 11.69
N ASP A 3 -11.87 -0.81 11.44
CA ASP A 3 -12.71 -1.22 10.29
C ASP A 3 -12.65 -0.29 9.06
N LYS A 4 -11.95 0.87 9.15
CA LYS A 4 -12.01 1.91 8.11
C LYS A 4 -10.85 1.92 7.11
N ILE A 5 -9.76 1.21 7.38
CA ILE A 5 -8.49 1.43 6.70
C ILE A 5 -8.43 0.76 5.30
N THR A 6 -9.43 -0.04 4.94
CA THR A 6 -9.57 -0.67 3.62
C THR A 6 -10.84 -0.30 2.87
N SER A 7 -11.62 0.68 3.35
CA SER A 7 -12.82 1.13 2.65
C SER A 7 -12.47 2.03 1.47
N VAL A 8 -11.83 1.47 0.44
CA VAL A 8 -11.62 2.11 -0.86
C VAL A 8 -12.98 2.57 -1.44
N ALA A 9 -14.07 1.91 -1.04
CA ALA A 9 -15.44 2.27 -1.39
C ALA A 9 -15.83 3.68 -0.91
N ASP A 10 -15.32 4.13 0.24
CA ASP A 10 -15.71 5.38 0.89
C ASP A 10 -14.81 6.57 0.51
N LEU A 11 -13.84 6.37 -0.39
CA LEU A 11 -12.84 7.40 -0.76
C LEU A 11 -13.34 8.50 -1.68
N GLY A 12 -14.62 8.47 -2.07
CA GLY A 12 -15.23 9.47 -2.94
C GLY A 12 -14.38 9.75 -4.18
N LYS A 13 -13.90 10.99 -4.31
CA LYS A 13 -13.11 11.47 -5.47
C LYS A 13 -11.72 10.81 -5.63
N TYR A 14 -11.18 10.16 -4.60
CA TYR A 14 -9.85 9.51 -4.67
C TYR A 14 -9.91 8.01 -4.98
N LYS A 15 -11.11 7.42 -5.01
CA LYS A 15 -11.32 5.97 -5.13
C LYS A 15 -10.56 5.37 -6.31
N ASP A 16 -10.71 5.94 -7.51
CA ASP A 16 -10.08 5.39 -8.71
C ASP A 16 -8.56 5.51 -8.69
N ILE A 17 -8.02 6.60 -8.11
CA ILE A 17 -6.58 6.80 -7.97
C ILE A 17 -5.99 5.70 -7.09
N VAL A 18 -6.59 5.50 -5.91
CA VAL A 18 -6.13 4.53 -4.93
C VAL A 18 -6.30 3.10 -5.42
N HIS A 19 -7.43 2.78 -6.06
CA HIS A 19 -7.68 1.46 -6.62
C HIS A 19 -6.69 1.14 -7.76
N GLN A 20 -6.49 2.05 -8.72
CA GLN A 20 -5.57 1.82 -9.84
C GLN A 20 -4.12 1.65 -9.36
N SER A 21 -3.70 2.46 -8.38
CA SER A 21 -2.38 2.32 -7.77
C SER A 21 -2.24 0.99 -7.03
N ALA A 22 -3.27 0.55 -6.28
CA ALA A 22 -3.23 -0.74 -5.60
C ALA A 22 -3.13 -1.92 -6.60
N LEU A 23 -3.87 -1.88 -7.71
CA LEU A 23 -3.74 -2.88 -8.79
C LEU A 23 -2.35 -2.87 -9.44
N ALA A 24 -1.79 -1.68 -9.70
CA ALA A 24 -0.44 -1.56 -10.25
C ALA A 24 0.61 -2.16 -9.31
N SER A 25 0.52 -1.89 -8.00
CA SER A 25 1.38 -2.50 -6.99
C SER A 25 1.23 -4.02 -6.92
N ALA A 26 0.00 -4.53 -7.05
CA ALA A 26 -0.26 -5.98 -7.08
C ALA A 26 0.42 -6.66 -8.27
N GLY A 27 0.42 -6.00 -9.44
CA GLY A 27 1.09 -6.50 -10.65
C GLY A 27 2.62 -6.55 -10.54
N LEU A 28 3.21 -5.69 -9.72
CA LEU A 28 4.66 -5.68 -9.47
C LEU A 28 5.15 -6.86 -8.60
N ALA A 29 4.23 -7.64 -8.03
CA ALA A 29 4.60 -8.82 -7.24
C ALA A 29 5.23 -9.92 -8.08
N VAL A 30 4.92 -10.02 -9.38
CA VAL A 30 5.53 -11.02 -10.28
C VAL A 30 7.04 -10.79 -10.41
N PRO A 31 7.54 -9.63 -10.91
CA PRO A 31 8.97 -9.39 -10.99
C PRO A 31 9.65 -9.40 -9.61
N GLY A 32 8.99 -8.87 -8.56
CA GLY A 32 9.54 -8.87 -7.20
C GLY A 32 9.61 -10.23 -6.52
N THR A 33 8.90 -11.24 -7.02
CA THR A 33 9.04 -12.63 -6.53
C THR A 33 10.33 -13.27 -7.03
N PHE A 34 10.80 -12.87 -8.22
CA PHE A 34 12.01 -13.43 -8.82
C PHE A 34 13.27 -12.56 -8.61
N VAL A 35 13.10 -11.25 -8.36
CA VAL A 35 14.21 -10.31 -8.11
C VAL A 35 13.96 -9.54 -6.81
N PRO A 36 14.71 -9.85 -5.73
CA PRO A 36 14.58 -9.13 -4.46
C PRO A 36 14.81 -7.63 -4.64
N GLY A 37 13.90 -6.80 -4.10
CA GLY A 37 14.00 -5.34 -4.09
C GLY A 37 13.42 -4.61 -5.31
N VAL A 38 13.11 -5.31 -6.41
CA VAL A 38 12.46 -4.70 -7.59
C VAL A 38 11.01 -4.32 -7.30
N ASP A 39 10.31 -5.12 -6.51
CA ASP A 39 8.98 -4.76 -6.00
C ASP A 39 9.03 -3.54 -5.10
N LEU A 40 9.99 -3.43 -4.17
CA LEU A 40 10.06 -2.28 -3.26
C LEU A 40 10.27 -0.97 -4.02
N LEU A 41 11.18 -0.96 -5.01
CA LEU A 41 11.40 0.22 -5.86
C LEU A 41 10.20 0.54 -6.75
N GLY A 42 9.62 -0.48 -7.40
CA GLY A 42 8.46 -0.30 -8.26
C GLY A 42 7.23 0.19 -7.49
N VAL A 43 6.95 -0.43 -6.35
CA VAL A 43 5.81 -0.09 -5.46
C VAL A 43 6.00 1.32 -4.88
N SER A 44 7.24 1.69 -4.51
CA SER A 44 7.54 3.08 -4.10
C SER A 44 7.22 4.09 -5.19
N GLY A 45 7.53 3.77 -6.46
CA GLY A 45 7.16 4.60 -7.60
C GLY A 45 5.65 4.76 -7.76
N VAL A 46 4.90 3.67 -7.55
CA VAL A 46 3.42 3.70 -7.56
C VAL A 46 2.87 4.56 -6.42
N TRP A 47 3.44 4.46 -5.21
CA TRP A 47 3.05 5.29 -4.06
C TRP A 47 3.29 6.77 -4.31
N ILE A 48 4.46 7.12 -4.86
CA ILE A 48 4.79 8.50 -5.22
C ILE A 48 3.73 9.06 -6.18
N SER A 49 3.43 8.33 -7.26
CA SER A 49 2.41 8.76 -8.23
C SER A 49 1.01 8.87 -7.63
N MET A 50 0.65 7.95 -6.74
CA MET A 50 -0.65 7.95 -6.04
C MET A 50 -0.80 9.22 -5.19
N ILE A 51 0.21 9.54 -4.39
CA ILE A 51 0.19 10.69 -3.48
C ILE A 51 0.09 12.00 -4.26
N TYR A 52 0.81 12.15 -5.40
CA TYR A 52 0.64 13.32 -6.26
C TYR A 52 -0.78 13.47 -6.78
N ARG A 53 -1.37 12.39 -7.30
CA ARG A 53 -2.72 12.45 -7.87
C ARG A 53 -3.76 12.78 -6.80
N ILE A 54 -3.61 12.23 -5.59
CA ILE A 54 -4.46 12.58 -4.45
C ILE A 54 -4.32 14.07 -4.12
N ALA A 55 -3.09 14.58 -4.04
CA ALA A 55 -2.82 15.97 -3.75
C ALA A 55 -3.42 16.92 -4.79
N GLU A 56 -3.20 16.66 -6.08
CA GLU A 56 -3.79 17.44 -7.18
C GLU A 56 -5.32 17.43 -7.11
N THR A 57 -5.91 16.28 -6.80
CA THR A 57 -7.37 16.10 -6.69
C THR A 57 -7.95 16.75 -5.42
N SER A 58 -7.13 16.92 -4.39
CA SER A 58 -7.55 17.54 -3.12
C SER A 58 -7.77 19.05 -3.24
N GLY A 59 -7.08 19.71 -4.16
CA GLY A 59 -7.07 21.17 -4.28
C GLY A 59 -6.10 21.87 -3.32
N ASN A 60 -5.41 21.14 -2.42
CA ASN A 60 -4.49 21.69 -1.42
C ASN A 60 -3.09 22.10 -1.95
N GLY A 61 -3.01 22.56 -3.19
CA GLY A 61 -1.81 23.18 -3.76
C GLY A 61 -0.62 22.25 -4.03
N TYR A 62 0.43 22.83 -4.61
CA TYR A 62 1.63 22.13 -5.07
C TYR A 62 2.40 21.47 -3.92
N ILE A 63 2.69 20.18 -4.08
CA ILE A 63 3.57 19.44 -3.19
C ILE A 63 4.98 19.42 -3.77
N GLU A 64 5.97 19.77 -2.94
CA GLU A 64 7.37 19.62 -3.32
C GLU A 64 7.66 18.16 -3.67
N LYS A 65 8.13 17.95 -4.90
CA LYS A 65 8.34 16.61 -5.42
C LYS A 65 9.31 15.76 -4.60
N GLY A 66 10.35 16.42 -4.08
CA GLY A 66 11.37 15.80 -3.23
C GLY A 66 10.81 15.35 -1.88
N ALA A 67 9.78 16.02 -1.34
CA ALA A 67 9.18 15.65 -0.06
C ALA A 67 8.43 14.31 -0.15
N ILE A 68 7.62 14.11 -1.19
CA ILE A 68 6.90 12.83 -1.43
C ILE A 68 7.89 11.69 -1.66
N GLN A 69 8.96 11.94 -2.44
CA GLN A 69 9.99 10.93 -2.68
C GLN A 69 10.68 10.50 -1.38
N ARG A 70 11.14 11.47 -0.57
CA ARG A 70 11.74 11.19 0.74
C ARG A 70 10.79 10.43 1.67
N PHE A 71 9.52 10.83 1.70
CA PHE A 71 8.47 10.14 2.47
C PHE A 71 8.32 8.67 2.05
N CYS A 72 8.18 8.41 0.74
CA CYS A 72 8.02 7.05 0.23
C CYS A 72 9.28 6.18 0.44
N VAL A 73 10.48 6.76 0.28
CA VAL A 73 11.75 6.07 0.57
C VAL A 73 11.85 5.71 2.05
N ASN A 74 11.51 6.64 2.95
CA ASN A 74 11.53 6.38 4.39
C ASN A 74 10.49 5.33 4.80
N LEU A 75 9.30 5.36 4.19
CA LEU A 75 8.29 4.31 4.35
C LEU A 75 8.81 2.95 3.89
N ALA A 76 9.43 2.88 2.71
CA ALA A 76 10.01 1.66 2.18
C ALA A 76 11.17 1.11 3.04
N GLN A 77 11.99 1.99 3.62
CA GLN A 77 13.04 1.60 4.56
C GLN A 77 12.47 1.10 5.89
N GLY A 78 11.49 1.81 6.45
CA GLY A 78 10.78 1.39 7.68
C GLY A 78 9.98 0.11 7.51
N ALA A 79 9.51 -0.14 6.29
CA ALA A 79 8.91 -1.41 5.86
C ALA A 79 9.91 -2.55 5.78
N GLY A 80 11.22 -2.26 5.65
CA GLY A 80 12.23 -3.26 5.31
C GLY A 80 12.18 -4.49 6.21
N SER A 81 12.05 -4.30 7.53
CA SER A 81 11.91 -5.40 8.50
C SER A 81 10.64 -6.23 8.30
N TYR A 82 9.50 -5.59 8.02
CA TYR A 82 8.23 -6.26 7.70
C TYR A 82 8.29 -7.00 6.35
N TYR A 83 8.88 -6.36 5.35
CA TYR A 83 9.07 -6.88 4.01
C TYR A 83 10.00 -8.10 4.02
N PHE A 84 11.12 -8.05 4.76
CA PHE A 84 12.00 -9.20 4.97
C PHE A 84 11.26 -10.38 5.61
N GLY A 85 10.39 -10.13 6.60
CA GLY A 85 9.52 -11.17 7.17
C GLY A 85 8.54 -11.77 6.15
N SER A 86 7.89 -10.92 5.34
CA SER A 86 6.95 -11.36 4.30
C SER A 86 7.63 -12.18 3.19
N LYS A 87 8.86 -11.81 2.81
CA LYS A 87 9.67 -12.56 1.84
C LYS A 87 10.20 -13.86 2.42
N ALA A 88 10.63 -13.87 3.67
CA ALA A 88 11.02 -15.11 4.34
C ALA A 88 9.85 -16.11 4.36
N LEU A 89 8.63 -15.63 4.65
CA LEU A 89 7.42 -16.44 4.56
C LEU A 89 7.14 -16.88 3.11
N GLN A 90 7.32 -16.00 2.13
CA GLN A 90 7.16 -16.32 0.71
C GLN A 90 8.12 -17.46 0.27
N TRP A 91 9.41 -17.36 0.62
CA TRP A 91 10.41 -18.39 0.35
C TRP A 91 10.10 -19.70 1.07
N LEU A 92 9.60 -19.62 2.31
CA LEU A 92 9.16 -20.79 3.07
C LEU A 92 8.00 -21.49 2.35
N LEU A 93 7.00 -20.76 1.86
CA LEU A 93 5.86 -21.32 1.13
C LEU A 93 6.26 -21.95 -0.21
N ILE A 94 7.23 -21.36 -0.90
CA ILE A 94 7.82 -21.97 -2.11
C ILE A 94 8.52 -23.28 -1.74
N ALA A 95 9.31 -23.28 -0.66
CA ALA A 95 10.07 -24.45 -0.21
C ALA A 95 9.18 -25.59 0.34
N THR A 96 8.01 -25.27 0.91
CA THR A 96 7.07 -26.26 1.49
C THR A 96 6.05 -26.81 0.49
N GLY A 97 6.16 -26.47 -0.80
CA GLY A 97 5.35 -27.09 -1.86
C GLY A 97 4.02 -26.40 -2.18
N VAL A 98 3.73 -25.25 -1.56
CA VAL A 98 2.60 -24.37 -1.99
C VAL A 98 2.89 -23.74 -3.37
N GLY A 99 4.17 -23.72 -3.76
CA GLY A 99 4.62 -23.38 -5.10
C GLY A 99 4.68 -21.88 -5.38
N ALA A 100 5.35 -21.53 -6.49
CA ALA A 100 5.57 -20.14 -6.88
C ALA A 100 4.26 -19.36 -7.10
N ILE A 101 3.17 -20.03 -7.51
CA ILE A 101 1.88 -19.40 -7.76
C ILE A 101 1.28 -18.87 -6.45
N GLY A 102 1.21 -19.68 -5.39
CA GLY A 102 0.68 -19.23 -4.10
C GLY A 102 1.51 -18.10 -3.48
N ALA A 103 2.83 -18.19 -3.65
CA ALA A 103 3.76 -17.16 -3.23
C ALA A 103 3.57 -15.82 -3.97
N VAL A 104 3.39 -15.85 -5.30
CA VAL A 104 3.08 -14.65 -6.10
C VAL A 104 1.74 -14.08 -5.70
N THR A 105 0.71 -14.91 -5.57
CA THR A 105 -0.65 -14.51 -5.18
C THR A 105 -0.68 -13.80 -3.83
N LEU A 106 0.00 -14.34 -2.82
CA LEU A 106 0.11 -13.69 -1.51
C LEU A 106 0.84 -12.34 -1.62
N ASN A 107 1.95 -12.29 -2.35
CA ASN A 107 2.71 -11.05 -2.53
C ASN A 107 1.91 -9.98 -3.29
N SER A 108 1.16 -10.36 -4.32
CA SER A 108 0.22 -9.48 -5.02
C SER A 108 -0.84 -8.93 -4.08
N ALA A 109 -1.44 -9.79 -3.24
CA ALA A 109 -2.47 -9.39 -2.30
C ALA A 109 -1.94 -8.40 -1.25
N LEU A 110 -0.75 -8.66 -0.69
CA LEU A 110 -0.11 -7.77 0.27
C LEU A 110 0.25 -6.42 -0.37
N ASN A 111 0.84 -6.41 -1.57
CA ASN A 111 1.15 -5.17 -2.28
C ASN A 111 -0.10 -4.33 -2.57
N TYR A 112 -1.21 -4.98 -2.93
CA TYR A 112 -2.50 -4.32 -3.10
C TYR A 112 -2.95 -3.67 -1.79
N LEU A 113 -3.02 -4.45 -0.70
CA LEU A 113 -3.50 -3.99 0.60
C LEU A 113 -2.67 -2.84 1.17
N TYR A 114 -1.34 -2.98 1.16
CA TYR A 114 -0.45 -1.95 1.69
C TYR A 114 -0.60 -0.64 0.91
N THR A 115 -0.74 -0.72 -0.41
CA THR A 115 -0.96 0.46 -1.25
C THR A 115 -2.33 1.08 -1.01
N ALA A 116 -3.38 0.26 -0.87
CA ALA A 116 -4.73 0.73 -0.58
C ALA A 116 -4.79 1.45 0.78
N ARG A 117 -4.21 0.85 1.83
CA ARG A 117 -4.15 1.44 3.19
C ARG A 117 -3.39 2.76 3.20
N LEU A 118 -2.27 2.84 2.48
CA LEU A 118 -1.53 4.09 2.31
C LEU A 118 -2.41 5.15 1.61
N GLY A 119 -3.07 4.78 0.51
CA GLY A 119 -3.94 5.67 -0.23
C GLY A 119 -5.08 6.22 0.61
N VAL A 120 -5.73 5.35 1.40
CA VAL A 120 -6.80 5.74 2.34
C VAL A 120 -6.27 6.74 3.37
N TYR A 121 -5.16 6.44 4.04
CA TYR A 121 -4.59 7.35 5.02
C TYR A 121 -4.25 8.72 4.42
N ILE A 122 -3.61 8.72 3.25
CA ILE A 122 -3.21 9.96 2.58
C ILE A 122 -4.46 10.76 2.19
N ALA A 123 -5.45 10.13 1.57
CA ALA A 123 -6.72 10.77 1.24
C ALA A 123 -7.40 11.38 2.47
N GLU A 124 -7.46 10.65 3.58
CA GLU A 124 -8.00 11.16 4.84
C GLU A 124 -7.22 12.35 5.38
N GLN A 125 -5.89 12.39 5.23
CA GLN A 125 -5.11 13.56 5.63
C GLN A 125 -5.44 14.77 4.74
N PHE A 126 -5.50 14.57 3.42
CA PHE A 126 -5.76 15.66 2.46
C PHE A 126 -7.17 16.25 2.58
N ASP A 127 -8.15 15.48 3.05
CA ASP A 127 -9.52 15.99 3.27
C ASP A 127 -9.71 16.66 4.64
N ARG A 128 -8.67 16.74 5.48
CA ARG A 128 -8.77 17.44 6.77
C ARG A 128 -8.90 18.96 6.57
N PRO A 129 -9.83 19.62 7.28
CA PRO A 129 -10.01 21.07 7.19
C PRO A 129 -8.81 21.87 7.72
N ASP A 130 -7.95 21.26 8.54
CA ASP A 130 -6.70 21.79 9.09
C ASP A 130 -5.46 21.14 8.45
N PHE A 131 -5.53 20.81 7.15
CA PHE A 131 -4.43 20.15 6.45
C PHE A 131 -3.13 20.96 6.53
N HIS A 132 -2.11 20.33 7.13
CA HIS A 132 -0.73 20.78 7.06
C HIS A 132 0.14 19.62 6.58
N MET A 133 0.86 19.82 5.48
CA MET A 133 1.72 18.81 4.85
C MET A 133 2.74 18.21 5.83
N GLU A 134 3.30 19.03 6.71
CA GLU A 134 4.27 18.61 7.72
C GLU A 134 3.67 17.58 8.70
N ASN A 135 2.37 17.64 8.98
CA ASN A 135 1.67 16.69 9.85
C ASN A 135 1.48 15.33 9.17
N VAL A 136 1.33 15.30 7.84
CA VAL A 136 1.22 14.06 7.06
C VAL A 136 2.55 13.33 7.02
N PHE A 137 3.63 14.06 6.82
CA PHE A 137 4.97 13.46 6.68
C PHE A 137 5.67 13.20 8.01
N SER A 138 5.34 13.93 9.08
CA SER A 138 5.82 13.61 10.44
C SER A 138 5.14 12.36 11.01
N GLY A 139 3.99 11.95 10.48
CA GLY A 139 3.25 10.75 10.84
C GLY A 139 3.84 9.42 10.35
N ILE A 140 5.00 9.39 9.66
CA ILE A 140 5.58 8.15 9.08
C ILE A 140 5.63 7.00 10.11
N GLY A 141 6.09 7.28 11.33
CA GLY A 141 6.24 6.26 12.37
C GLY A 141 4.92 5.64 12.81
N SER A 142 3.81 6.38 12.74
CA SER A 142 2.48 5.87 13.11
C SER A 142 1.78 5.15 11.95
N ILE A 143 2.12 5.46 10.69
CA ILE A 143 1.53 4.76 9.54
C ILE A 143 2.18 3.41 9.24
N ILE A 144 3.50 3.24 9.43
CA ILE A 144 4.17 1.94 9.17
C ILE A 144 3.44 0.76 9.84
N PRO A 145 3.13 0.77 11.15
CA PRO A 145 2.44 -0.36 11.79
C PRO A 145 0.99 -0.54 11.31
N ILE A 146 0.33 0.52 10.84
CA ILE A 146 -1.02 0.46 10.29
C ILE A 146 -1.01 -0.12 8.88
N MET A 147 -0.12 0.39 8.03
CA MET A 147 0.02 -0.01 6.64
C MET A 147 0.42 -1.48 6.55
N PHE A 148 1.41 -1.91 7.34
CA PHE A 148 1.93 -3.28 7.37
C PHE A 148 1.28 -4.18 8.42
N ALA A 149 0.18 -3.75 9.05
CA ALA A 149 -0.56 -4.63 9.96
C ALA A 149 -0.92 -5.94 9.27
N ILE A 150 -0.90 -7.04 10.02
CA ILE A 150 -1.35 -8.35 9.51
C ILE A 150 -2.77 -8.19 8.92
N PRO A 151 -3.00 -8.55 7.65
CA PRO A 151 -4.32 -8.48 7.05
C PRO A 151 -5.35 -9.31 7.82
N SER A 152 -6.54 -8.76 8.00
CA SER A 152 -7.67 -9.56 8.48
C SER A 152 -8.12 -10.56 7.41
N ILE A 153 -8.83 -11.60 7.82
CA ILE A 153 -9.41 -12.59 6.90
C ILE A 153 -10.36 -11.89 5.90
N ASP A 154 -11.10 -10.87 6.33
CA ASP A 154 -12.05 -10.18 5.47
C ASP A 154 -11.36 -9.26 4.46
N GLU A 155 -10.23 -8.64 4.82
CA GLU A 155 -9.38 -7.93 3.86
C GLU A 155 -8.80 -8.89 2.81
N LEU A 156 -8.38 -10.08 3.20
CA LEU A 156 -7.91 -11.10 2.26
C LEU A 156 -9.04 -11.57 1.35
N LYS A 157 -10.23 -11.83 1.88
CA LYS A 157 -11.41 -12.19 1.09
C LYS A 157 -11.75 -11.13 0.06
N PHE A 158 -11.76 -9.85 0.46
CA PHE A 158 -12.00 -8.73 -0.44
C PHE A 158 -11.00 -8.71 -1.60
N VAL A 159 -9.71 -8.85 -1.31
CA VAL A 159 -8.64 -8.84 -2.32
C VAL A 159 -8.73 -10.03 -3.27
N PHE A 160 -9.09 -11.20 -2.77
CA PHE A 160 -9.25 -12.40 -3.59
C PHE A 160 -10.63 -12.50 -4.27
N GLY A 161 -11.50 -11.49 -4.10
CA GLY A 161 -12.87 -11.54 -4.61
C GLY A 161 -13.71 -12.67 -4.00
N ILE A 162 -13.31 -13.18 -2.83
CA ILE A 162 -14.06 -14.17 -2.05
C ILE A 162 -15.12 -13.43 -1.23
N THR A 163 -16.01 -12.71 -1.91
CA THR A 163 -17.27 -12.29 -1.30
C THR A 163 -18.12 -13.55 -1.15
N LYS A 164 -18.43 -13.93 0.09
CA LYS A 164 -19.54 -14.85 0.31
C LYS A 164 -20.79 -14.13 -0.16
N ASP A 165 -21.35 -14.58 -1.27
CA ASP A 165 -22.80 -14.53 -1.43
C ASP A 165 -23.40 -15.43 -0.35
N VAL A 166 -23.77 -14.83 0.79
CA VAL A 166 -24.81 -15.34 1.70
C VAL A 166 -25.62 -14.15 2.20
#